data_AF-A0A0E3UZA7-F1
#
_entry.id   AF-A0A0E3UZA7-F1
#
_cell.length_a   1.000
_cell.length_b   1.000
_cell.length_c   1.000
_cell.angle_alpha   90.00
_cell.angle_beta   90.00
_cell.angle_gamma   90.00
#
_symmetry.space_group_name_H-M   'P 1'
#
loop_
_entity.id
_entity.type
_entity.pdbx_description
1 polymer ?
#
loop_
_entity_poly.entity_id
_entity_poly.type
_entity_poly.pdbx_seq_one_letter_code
_entity_poly.pdbx_strand_id
1 'polypeptide(L)'
;MQFTDTNCFLCGTIITQEHRAPVFADWLQQKYNLKNKELLMLDKSVTTFGQLTLPCCDRCHTHYLLPLEAEVEQAAANGIEGMQALPPQRLFQWIGKMYYGSLVTELIKEADPLVMPEYAVSEDPKMLGKFRAFFQVLQSLRVPMEFDGFLPSSLFLLQVSPTEDELPFEYQDELTTMAFSIKLGPVAVVCTLLDNAIIRKAFGRLYQVTEGKELHPIQLAEFKARVFYAAYIFNVVPEYFIRPIKPEDDHLVLDTLIDDVTNEIFNPWEMTAYAHMLEEMLKPWGIREHQILQTPQQPISFLLDEQNQFKPMERFTKLV
;
A
#
# COMPACT_ATOMS: atom_id res chain seq x y z
N MET A 1 -2.37 -19.68 10.84
CA MET A 1 -1.29 -18.84 10.28
C MET A 1 0.01 -19.37 10.85
N GLN A 2 0.97 -19.72 9.98
CA GLN A 2 2.32 -20.16 10.37
C GLN A 2 3.30 -19.36 9.52
N PHE A 3 4.25 -18.68 10.16
CA PHE A 3 5.27 -17.86 9.49
C PHE A 3 6.51 -18.70 9.30
N THR A 4 6.52 -19.47 8.22
CA THR A 4 7.60 -20.39 7.94
C THR A 4 7.91 -20.38 6.46
N ASP A 5 9.18 -20.57 6.14
CA ASP A 5 9.64 -20.81 4.78
C ASP A 5 9.29 -22.21 4.25
N THR A 6 8.64 -23.03 5.08
CA THR A 6 8.29 -24.42 4.80
C THR A 6 6.81 -24.62 4.50
N ASN A 7 5.99 -23.57 4.55
CA ASN A 7 4.55 -23.67 4.32
C ASN A 7 4.10 -22.61 3.32
N CYS A 8 3.27 -23.00 2.36
CA CYS A 8 2.68 -22.06 1.42
C CYS A 8 1.85 -20.99 2.16
N PHE A 9 2.15 -19.71 1.92
CA PHE A 9 1.50 -18.62 2.64
C PHE A 9 -0.02 -18.58 2.47
N LEU A 10 -0.56 -19.04 1.34
CA LEU A 10 -2.01 -19.00 1.07
C LEU A 10 -2.80 -20.20 1.60
N CYS A 11 -2.20 -21.39 1.65
CA CYS A 11 -2.94 -22.62 1.97
C CYS A 11 -2.34 -23.46 3.09
N GLY A 12 -1.13 -23.14 3.56
CA GLY A 12 -0.44 -23.87 4.62
C GLY A 12 0.16 -25.21 4.19
N THR A 13 0.00 -25.64 2.93
CA THR A 13 0.65 -26.86 2.41
C THR A 13 2.15 -26.80 2.65
N ILE A 14 2.72 -27.89 3.17
CA ILE A 14 4.16 -28.03 3.38
C ILE A 14 4.87 -28.02 2.02
N ILE A 15 5.93 -27.22 1.91
CA ILE A 15 6.71 -27.03 0.69
C ILE A 15 8.21 -27.04 0.99
N THR A 16 9.01 -27.15 -0.06
CA THR A 16 10.48 -26.98 -0.01
C THR A 16 10.87 -25.54 -0.37
N GLN A 17 12.16 -25.22 -0.25
CA GLN A 17 12.73 -23.92 -0.63
C GLN A 17 12.62 -23.62 -2.14
N GLU A 18 12.43 -24.63 -2.99
CA GLU A 18 12.27 -24.47 -4.44
C GLU A 18 10.92 -23.84 -4.82
N HIS A 19 9.91 -23.96 -3.95
CA HIS A 19 8.55 -23.52 -4.21
C HIS A 19 8.38 -22.07 -3.75
N ARG A 20 8.63 -21.14 -4.67
CA ARG A 20 8.57 -19.70 -4.42
C ARG A 20 7.80 -18.98 -5.52
N ALA A 21 7.10 -17.93 -5.12
CA ALA A 21 6.52 -16.96 -6.04
C ALA A 21 7.21 -15.60 -5.82
N PRO A 22 7.46 -14.81 -6.88
CA PRO A 22 8.07 -13.49 -6.70
C PRO A 22 7.08 -12.54 -6.02
N VAL A 23 7.57 -11.71 -5.09
CA VAL A 23 6.74 -10.68 -4.42
C VAL A 23 6.26 -9.68 -5.47
N PHE A 24 7.21 -9.10 -6.21
CA PHE A 24 6.96 -8.29 -7.39
C PHE A 24 6.99 -9.19 -8.63
N ALA A 25 5.90 -9.30 -9.37
CA ALA A 25 5.81 -10.27 -10.45
C ALA A 25 6.81 -10.05 -11.60
N ASP A 26 7.08 -11.13 -12.34
CA ASP A 26 8.08 -11.12 -13.42
C ASP A 26 7.78 -10.08 -14.48
N TRP A 27 6.51 -9.87 -14.86
CA TRP A 27 6.12 -8.84 -15.83
C TRP A 27 6.51 -7.44 -15.35
N LEU A 28 6.33 -7.15 -14.06
CA LEU A 28 6.66 -5.88 -13.44
C LEU A 28 8.17 -5.68 -13.40
N GLN A 29 8.89 -6.73 -12.99
CA GLN A 29 10.36 -6.71 -12.95
C GLN A 29 10.97 -6.53 -14.35
N GLN A 30 10.41 -7.18 -15.37
CA GLN A 30 10.86 -7.06 -16.76
C GLN A 30 10.55 -5.67 -17.32
N LYS A 31 9.30 -5.19 -17.16
CA LYS A 31 8.85 -3.91 -17.70
C LYS A 31 9.66 -2.72 -17.18
N TYR A 32 10.05 -2.74 -15.92
CA TYR A 32 10.77 -1.62 -15.28
C TYR A 32 12.23 -1.93 -14.92
N ASN A 33 12.76 -3.06 -15.43
CA ASN A 33 14.12 -3.53 -15.17
C ASN A 33 14.47 -3.56 -13.67
N LEU A 34 13.60 -4.18 -12.85
CA LEU A 34 13.70 -4.15 -11.39
C LEU A 34 14.54 -5.28 -10.82
N LYS A 35 14.73 -6.39 -11.55
CA LYS A 35 15.31 -7.65 -11.01
C LYS A 35 16.57 -7.45 -10.16
N ASN A 36 17.46 -6.57 -10.60
CA ASN A 36 18.73 -6.27 -9.93
C ASN A 36 18.73 -4.91 -9.21
N LYS A 37 17.62 -4.17 -9.20
CA LYS A 37 17.50 -2.95 -8.41
C LYS A 37 17.46 -3.31 -6.93
N GLU A 38 18.14 -2.50 -6.14
CA GLU A 38 18.30 -2.73 -4.72
C GLU A 38 17.08 -2.26 -3.92
N LEU A 39 16.79 -2.98 -2.86
CA LEU A 39 15.85 -2.63 -1.79
C LEU A 39 16.63 -2.62 -0.49
N LEU A 40 16.56 -1.49 0.22
CA LEU A 40 17.12 -1.35 1.55
C LEU A 40 16.10 -1.84 2.58
N MET A 41 16.51 -2.78 3.42
CA MET A 41 15.68 -3.36 4.46
C MET A 41 15.79 -2.59 5.78
N LEU A 42 14.90 -2.86 6.73
CA LEU A 42 14.89 -2.19 8.04
C LEU A 42 16.18 -2.41 8.83
N ASP A 43 16.75 -3.62 8.76
CA ASP A 43 18.03 -3.99 9.37
C ASP A 43 19.28 -3.45 8.63
N LYS A 44 19.07 -2.59 7.62
CA LYS A 44 20.08 -2.01 6.71
C LYS A 44 20.76 -3.02 5.79
N SER A 45 20.32 -4.27 5.75
CA SER A 45 20.72 -5.19 4.70
C SER A 45 20.16 -4.74 3.35
N VAL A 46 20.81 -5.16 2.27
CA VAL A 46 20.36 -4.90 0.90
C VAL A 46 19.91 -6.21 0.27
N THR A 47 18.75 -6.19 -0.36
CA THR A 47 18.27 -7.26 -1.26
C THR A 47 17.94 -6.66 -2.63
N THR A 48 17.46 -7.47 -3.57
CA THR A 48 16.94 -6.99 -4.84
C THR A 48 15.48 -7.38 -5.03
N PHE A 49 14.75 -6.68 -5.90
CA PHE A 49 13.37 -7.05 -6.23
C PHE A 49 13.26 -8.50 -6.70
N GLY A 50 14.25 -9.01 -7.44
CA GLY A 50 14.26 -10.40 -7.93
C GLY A 50 14.55 -11.44 -6.86
N GLN A 51 15.17 -11.05 -5.74
CA GLN A 51 15.41 -11.94 -4.59
C GLN A 51 14.22 -11.99 -3.63
N LEU A 52 13.36 -10.96 -3.66
CA LEU A 52 12.20 -10.88 -2.79
C LEU A 52 11.11 -11.86 -3.26
N THR A 53 10.95 -12.96 -2.52
CA THR A 53 10.04 -14.05 -2.87
C THR A 53 9.19 -14.49 -1.67
N LEU A 54 8.13 -15.24 -1.95
CA LEU A 54 7.19 -15.77 -0.98
C LEU A 54 7.14 -17.30 -1.04
N PRO A 55 7.05 -18.00 0.10
CA PRO A 55 6.81 -19.44 0.14
C PRO A 55 5.42 -19.76 -0.44
N CYS A 56 5.37 -20.36 -1.64
CA CYS A 56 4.12 -20.58 -2.36
C CYS A 56 4.15 -21.93 -3.10
N CYS A 57 3.17 -22.79 -2.87
CA CYS A 57 3.07 -24.05 -3.62
C CYS A 57 2.61 -23.81 -5.05
N ASP A 58 2.98 -24.71 -5.96
CA ASP A 58 2.65 -24.59 -7.40
C ASP A 58 1.16 -24.40 -7.64
N ARG A 59 0.30 -25.15 -6.91
CA ARG A 59 -1.15 -25.00 -7.02
C ARG A 59 -1.60 -23.57 -6.74
N CYS A 60 -1.11 -22.95 -5.67
CA CYS A 60 -1.53 -21.58 -5.34
C CYS A 60 -0.93 -20.55 -6.29
N HIS A 61 0.32 -20.75 -6.70
CA HIS A 61 0.98 -19.90 -7.66
C HIS A 61 0.23 -19.91 -9.00
N THR A 62 -0.02 -21.10 -9.57
CA THR A 62 -0.64 -21.27 -10.89
C THR A 62 -2.11 -20.86 -10.92
N HIS A 63 -2.90 -21.18 -9.88
CA HIS A 63 -4.35 -20.97 -9.94
C HIS A 63 -4.83 -19.65 -9.33
N TYR A 64 -4.04 -18.97 -8.51
CA TYR A 64 -4.48 -17.73 -7.84
C TYR A 64 -3.57 -16.54 -8.13
N LEU A 65 -2.25 -16.71 -8.03
CA LEU A 65 -1.32 -15.59 -8.23
C LEU A 65 -1.12 -15.26 -9.71
N LEU A 66 -0.79 -16.23 -10.57
CA LEU A 66 -0.58 -15.94 -12.00
C LEU A 66 -1.81 -15.30 -12.69
N PRO A 67 -3.06 -15.75 -12.44
CA PRO A 67 -4.23 -15.10 -13.02
C PRO A 67 -4.41 -13.65 -12.53
N LEU A 68 -4.18 -13.40 -11.23
CA LEU A 68 -4.21 -12.04 -10.68
C LEU A 68 -3.16 -11.14 -11.33
N GLU A 69 -1.92 -11.62 -11.47
CA GLU A 69 -0.86 -10.86 -12.11
C GLU A 69 -1.18 -10.55 -13.58
N ALA A 70 -1.74 -11.51 -14.32
CA ALA A 70 -2.14 -11.31 -15.70
C ALA A 70 -3.27 -10.27 -15.84
N GLU A 71 -4.28 -10.31 -14.97
CA GLU A 71 -5.35 -9.31 -14.93
C GLU A 71 -4.83 -7.90 -14.65
N VAL A 72 -3.94 -7.77 -13.65
CA VAL A 72 -3.35 -6.47 -13.30
C VAL A 72 -2.39 -5.98 -14.38
N GLU A 73 -1.59 -6.86 -14.98
CA GLU A 73 -0.72 -6.51 -16.11
C GLU A 73 -1.53 -5.95 -17.29
N GLN A 74 -2.64 -6.62 -17.64
CA GLN A 74 -3.54 -6.17 -18.70
C GLN A 74 -4.19 -4.83 -18.36
N ALA A 75 -4.65 -4.65 -17.12
CA ALA A 75 -5.20 -3.38 -16.64
C ALA A 75 -4.15 -2.25 -16.71
N ALA A 76 -2.93 -2.51 -16.23
CA ALA A 76 -1.84 -1.55 -16.22
C ALA A 76 -1.36 -1.19 -17.64
N ALA A 77 -1.48 -2.10 -18.62
CA ALA A 77 -1.18 -1.81 -20.02
C ALA A 77 -2.15 -0.79 -20.64
N ASN A 78 -3.37 -0.70 -20.11
CA ASN A 78 -4.42 0.25 -20.54
C ASN A 78 -4.42 1.56 -19.71
N GLY A 79 -3.37 1.81 -18.92
CA GLY A 79 -3.24 3.05 -18.14
C GLY A 79 -4.32 3.21 -17.07
N ILE A 80 -4.73 4.45 -16.79
CA ILE A 80 -5.67 4.74 -15.69
C ILE A 80 -7.03 4.10 -15.92
N GLU A 81 -7.52 4.08 -17.16
CA GLU A 81 -8.82 3.52 -17.50
C GLU A 81 -8.85 2.02 -17.22
N GLY A 82 -7.79 1.30 -17.59
CA GLY A 82 -7.65 -0.11 -17.27
C GLY A 82 -7.60 -0.38 -15.77
N MET A 83 -6.81 0.41 -15.04
CA MET A 83 -6.69 0.27 -13.58
C MET A 83 -7.99 0.62 -12.86
N GLN A 84 -8.77 1.59 -13.35
CA GLN A 84 -10.09 1.93 -12.83
C GLN A 84 -11.15 0.87 -13.15
N ALA A 85 -11.03 0.19 -14.28
CA ALA A 85 -11.93 -0.90 -14.67
C ALA A 85 -11.69 -2.19 -13.88
N LEU A 86 -10.50 -2.37 -13.28
CA LEU A 86 -10.19 -3.53 -12.47
C LEU A 86 -11.02 -3.52 -11.18
N PRO A 87 -11.65 -4.65 -10.77
CA PRO A 87 -12.40 -4.69 -9.53
C PRO A 87 -11.51 -4.30 -8.33
N PRO A 88 -11.95 -3.39 -7.44
CA PRO A 88 -11.13 -2.91 -6.32
C PRO A 88 -10.58 -4.01 -5.42
N GLN A 89 -11.32 -5.11 -5.27
CA GLN A 89 -10.87 -6.29 -4.53
C GLN A 89 -9.64 -6.96 -5.17
N ARG A 90 -9.52 -6.96 -6.50
CA ARG A 90 -8.33 -7.49 -7.20
C ARG A 90 -7.11 -6.60 -6.97
N LEU A 91 -7.28 -5.27 -6.96
CA LEU A 91 -6.21 -4.34 -6.57
C LEU A 91 -5.76 -4.56 -5.11
N PHE A 92 -6.71 -4.69 -4.19
CA PHE A 92 -6.42 -5.02 -2.78
C PHE A 92 -5.62 -6.33 -2.69
N GLN A 93 -6.03 -7.37 -3.41
CA GLN A 93 -5.35 -8.67 -3.43
C GLN A 93 -3.92 -8.59 -3.97
N TRP A 94 -3.72 -7.83 -5.05
CA TRP A 94 -2.41 -7.66 -5.68
C TRP A 94 -1.44 -6.89 -4.79
N ILE A 95 -1.91 -5.75 -4.23
CA ILE A 95 -1.14 -4.98 -3.25
C ILE A 95 -0.89 -5.79 -1.99
N GLY A 96 -1.91 -6.49 -1.49
CA GLY A 96 -1.82 -7.32 -0.30
C GLY A 96 -0.79 -8.45 -0.44
N LYS A 97 -0.69 -9.07 -1.63
CA LYS A 97 0.36 -10.05 -1.94
C LYS A 97 1.75 -9.42 -1.85
N MET A 98 1.97 -8.25 -2.46
CA MET A 98 3.26 -7.56 -2.40
C MET A 98 3.63 -7.17 -0.96
N TYR A 99 2.68 -6.54 -0.26
CA TYR A 99 2.84 -6.14 1.13
C TYR A 99 3.14 -7.32 2.07
N TYR A 100 2.39 -8.42 1.95
CA TYR A 100 2.65 -9.64 2.72
C TYR A 100 4.07 -10.17 2.48
N GLY A 101 4.53 -10.11 1.22
CA GLY A 101 5.90 -10.38 0.80
C GLY A 101 6.95 -9.59 1.56
N SER A 102 6.85 -8.26 1.52
CA SER A 102 7.77 -7.35 2.19
C SER A 102 7.73 -7.56 3.71
N LEU A 103 6.53 -7.62 4.30
CA LEU A 103 6.35 -7.80 5.75
C LEU A 103 6.96 -9.10 6.27
N VAL A 104 6.67 -10.24 5.64
CA VAL A 104 7.21 -11.53 6.11
C VAL A 104 8.73 -11.59 5.94
N THR A 105 9.27 -10.98 4.88
CA THR A 105 10.72 -10.91 4.70
C THR A 105 11.37 -10.14 5.84
N GLU A 106 10.82 -8.98 6.22
CA GLU A 106 11.33 -8.20 7.36
C GLU A 106 11.19 -8.96 8.67
N LEU A 107 10.04 -9.58 8.95
CA LEU A 107 9.84 -10.38 10.17
C LEU A 107 10.79 -11.58 10.28
N ILE A 108 11.13 -12.23 9.16
CA ILE A 108 12.12 -13.32 9.14
C ILE A 108 13.52 -12.76 9.42
N LYS A 109 13.88 -11.62 8.82
CA LYS A 109 15.18 -10.97 9.03
C LYS A 109 15.35 -10.43 10.44
N GLU A 110 14.27 -9.96 11.07
CA GLU A 110 14.27 -9.52 12.47
C GLU A 110 14.70 -10.62 13.45
N ALA A 111 14.61 -11.90 13.09
CA ALA A 111 15.08 -13.00 13.91
C ALA A 111 16.63 -13.10 13.97
N ASP A 112 17.34 -12.61 12.96
CA ASP A 112 18.80 -12.56 12.87
C ASP A 112 19.25 -11.33 12.05
N PRO A 113 19.09 -10.10 12.61
CA PRO A 113 19.26 -8.87 11.84
C PRO A 113 20.73 -8.47 11.68
N LEU A 114 21.08 -7.87 10.54
CA LEU A 114 22.42 -7.30 10.33
C LEU A 114 22.73 -6.17 11.33
N VAL A 115 21.75 -5.30 11.55
CA VAL A 115 21.73 -4.25 12.57
C VAL A 115 20.34 -4.24 13.19
N MET A 116 20.25 -4.15 14.52
CA MET A 116 18.96 -3.99 15.20
C MET A 116 18.20 -2.78 14.64
N PRO A 117 16.99 -2.98 14.09
CA PRO A 117 16.15 -1.87 13.64
C PRO A 117 15.85 -0.92 14.80
N GLU A 118 15.80 0.39 14.52
CA GLU A 118 15.39 1.39 15.53
C GLU A 118 13.91 1.21 15.93
N TYR A 119 13.10 0.75 14.98
CA TYR A 119 11.69 0.45 15.15
C TYR A 119 11.43 -0.94 14.52
N ALA A 120 11.53 -2.00 15.32
CA ALA A 120 11.24 -3.34 14.83
C ALA A 120 9.73 -3.52 14.64
N VAL A 121 9.32 -4.15 13.53
CA VAL A 121 7.91 -4.37 13.20
C VAL A 121 7.25 -5.27 14.24
N SER A 122 7.98 -6.24 14.77
CA SER A 122 7.52 -7.13 15.84
C SER A 122 7.28 -6.44 17.19
N GLU A 123 7.80 -5.22 17.41
CA GLU A 123 7.61 -4.47 18.66
C GLU A 123 6.31 -3.65 18.71
N ASP A 124 5.62 -3.41 17.58
CA ASP A 124 4.29 -2.78 17.61
C ASP A 124 3.28 -3.76 18.26
N PRO A 125 2.71 -3.42 19.43
CA PRO A 125 1.80 -4.32 20.14
C PRO A 125 0.52 -4.62 19.37
N LYS A 126 0.14 -3.78 18.41
CA LYS A 126 -1.03 -4.00 17.53
C LYS A 126 -0.70 -4.86 16.32
N MET A 127 0.58 -5.07 16.00
CA MET A 127 1.00 -5.71 14.74
C MET A 127 0.47 -7.13 14.60
N LEU A 128 0.55 -7.95 15.65
CA LEU A 128 0.01 -9.32 15.61
C LEU A 128 -1.50 -9.35 15.31
N GLY A 129 -2.26 -8.43 15.89
CA GLY A 129 -3.69 -8.27 15.66
C GLY A 129 -3.98 -7.80 14.23
N LYS A 130 -3.31 -6.74 13.78
CA LYS A 130 -3.37 -6.23 12.41
C LYS A 130 -3.09 -7.34 11.40
N PHE A 131 -2.01 -8.08 11.61
CA PHE A 131 -1.57 -9.07 10.66
C PHE A 131 -2.51 -10.28 10.60
N ARG A 132 -3.07 -10.71 11.73
CA ARG A 132 -4.11 -11.74 11.75
C ARG A 132 -5.34 -11.31 10.96
N ALA A 133 -5.83 -10.09 11.19
CA ALA A 133 -6.99 -9.54 10.50
C ALA A 133 -6.71 -9.39 8.99
N PHE A 134 -5.55 -8.84 8.63
CA PHE A 134 -5.09 -8.72 7.25
C PHE A 134 -4.98 -10.07 6.55
N PHE A 135 -4.36 -11.06 7.19
CA PHE A 135 -4.22 -12.39 6.62
C PHE A 135 -5.58 -13.03 6.36
N GLN A 136 -6.58 -12.81 7.22
CA GLN A 136 -7.94 -13.31 7.03
C GLN A 136 -8.58 -12.75 5.76
N VAL A 137 -8.51 -11.45 5.50
CA VAL A 137 -9.08 -10.85 4.28
C VAL A 137 -8.22 -11.10 3.04
N LEU A 138 -6.91 -11.29 3.20
CA LEU A 138 -6.00 -11.68 2.11
C LEU A 138 -6.30 -13.08 1.57
N GLN A 139 -6.91 -13.96 2.37
CA GLN A 139 -7.39 -15.27 1.89
C GLN A 139 -8.42 -15.18 0.76
N SER A 140 -9.01 -13.99 0.53
CA SER A 140 -9.85 -13.72 -0.64
C SER A 140 -9.14 -14.01 -1.98
N LEU A 141 -7.80 -14.05 -2.00
CA LEU A 141 -7.00 -14.51 -3.15
C LEU A 141 -7.36 -15.93 -3.60
N ARG A 142 -7.74 -16.79 -2.65
CA ARG A 142 -7.93 -18.23 -2.85
C ARG A 142 -9.38 -18.67 -2.59
N VAL A 143 -10.00 -18.10 -1.58
CA VAL A 143 -11.37 -18.41 -1.17
C VAL A 143 -12.25 -17.28 -1.65
N PRO A 144 -13.28 -17.53 -2.49
CA PRO A 144 -14.21 -16.48 -2.88
C PRO A 144 -14.81 -15.80 -1.64
N MET A 145 -14.71 -14.48 -1.59
CA MET A 145 -15.15 -13.67 -0.46
C MET A 145 -15.87 -12.42 -0.97
N GLU A 146 -17.03 -12.16 -0.40
CA GLU A 146 -17.73 -10.88 -0.46
C GLU A 146 -17.44 -10.10 0.83
N PHE A 147 -17.06 -8.83 0.70
CA PHE A 147 -16.90 -7.90 1.81
C PHE A 147 -18.14 -7.01 1.86
N ASP A 148 -19.07 -7.29 2.78
CA ASP A 148 -20.38 -6.62 2.78
C ASP A 148 -20.26 -5.17 3.27
N GLY A 149 -20.36 -4.21 2.34
CA GLY A 149 -20.33 -2.78 2.65
C GLY A 149 -18.94 -2.20 2.94
N PHE A 150 -17.86 -2.96 2.75
CA PHE A 150 -16.48 -2.47 2.93
C PHE A 150 -15.52 -3.04 1.90
N LEU A 151 -14.37 -2.36 1.73
CA LEU A 151 -13.18 -2.92 1.11
C LEU A 151 -12.10 -2.91 2.20
N PRO A 152 -11.32 -3.99 2.44
CA PRO A 152 -10.27 -4.03 3.46
C PRO A 152 -9.04 -3.15 3.17
N SER A 153 -9.25 -2.05 2.44
CA SER A 153 -8.26 -1.05 2.11
C SER A 153 -8.90 0.23 1.61
N SER A 154 -8.18 1.33 1.74
CA SER A 154 -8.40 2.57 1.04
C SER A 154 -7.53 2.59 -0.20
N LEU A 155 -8.14 2.68 -1.37
CA LEU A 155 -7.44 2.74 -2.65
C LEU A 155 -7.66 4.10 -3.32
N PHE A 156 -6.57 4.70 -3.78
CA PHE A 156 -6.54 5.92 -4.57
C PHE A 156 -5.78 5.65 -5.87
N LEU A 157 -6.49 5.70 -6.99
CA LEU A 157 -5.91 5.65 -8.34
C LEU A 157 -5.71 7.09 -8.82
N LEU A 158 -4.48 7.44 -9.17
CA LEU A 158 -4.08 8.78 -9.57
C LEU A 158 -3.38 8.73 -10.93
N GLN A 159 -3.75 9.61 -11.84
CA GLN A 159 -2.98 9.84 -13.07
C GLN A 159 -1.83 10.80 -12.75
N VAL A 160 -0.65 10.47 -13.25
CA VAL A 160 0.58 11.25 -13.08
C VAL A 160 0.94 11.86 -14.43
N SER A 161 1.19 13.17 -14.42
CA SER A 161 1.67 13.88 -15.59
C SER A 161 3.08 13.38 -15.95
N PRO A 162 3.39 13.16 -17.23
CA PRO A 162 4.75 12.83 -17.65
C PRO A 162 5.72 14.02 -17.50
N THR A 163 5.22 15.20 -17.17
CA THR A 163 6.04 16.40 -17.01
C THR A 163 6.88 16.30 -15.74
N GLU A 164 8.21 16.42 -15.92
CA GLU A 164 9.20 16.27 -14.85
C GLU A 164 9.13 14.90 -14.13
N ASP A 165 8.56 13.88 -14.79
CA ASP A 165 8.53 12.50 -14.32
C ASP A 165 9.70 11.70 -14.91
N GLU A 166 10.77 11.55 -14.13
CA GLU A 166 11.98 10.82 -14.53
C GLU A 166 11.96 9.34 -14.12
N LEU A 167 10.97 8.93 -13.32
CA LEU A 167 10.95 7.61 -12.67
C LEU A 167 9.68 6.85 -13.06
N PRO A 168 9.67 6.05 -14.14
CA PRO A 168 8.47 5.33 -14.57
C PRO A 168 8.01 4.26 -13.59
N PHE A 169 8.81 3.92 -12.58
CA PHE A 169 8.43 3.04 -11.49
C PHE A 169 8.86 3.63 -10.14
N GLU A 170 7.92 3.66 -9.21
CA GLU A 170 8.16 3.98 -7.80
C GLU A 170 7.49 2.92 -6.94
N TYR A 171 8.11 2.59 -5.81
CA TYR A 171 7.57 1.72 -4.78
C TYR A 171 7.90 2.31 -3.42
N GLN A 172 6.92 2.32 -2.52
CA GLN A 172 7.12 2.71 -1.13
C GLN A 172 6.11 1.99 -0.24
N ASP A 173 6.57 1.43 0.86
CA ASP A 173 5.75 0.86 1.91
C ASP A 173 6.10 1.48 3.27
N GLU A 174 5.16 1.34 4.20
CA GLU A 174 5.41 1.50 5.62
C GLU A 174 4.66 0.38 6.34
N LEU A 175 5.42 -0.57 6.88
CA LEU A 175 4.91 -1.86 7.36
C LEU A 175 4.12 -1.75 8.67
N THR A 176 4.32 -0.69 9.45
CA THR A 176 3.62 -0.54 10.74
C THR A 176 2.20 0.00 10.53
N THR A 177 2.07 0.99 9.66
CA THR A 177 0.82 1.67 9.29
C THR A 177 0.10 0.99 8.14
N MET A 178 0.72 -0.01 7.52
CA MET A 178 0.21 -0.73 6.36
C MET A 178 -0.08 0.19 5.16
N ALA A 179 0.67 1.30 5.08
CA ALA A 179 0.64 2.23 3.96
C ALA A 179 1.51 1.69 2.83
N PHE A 180 1.05 1.90 1.60
CA PHE A 180 1.67 1.35 0.40
C PHE A 180 1.44 2.29 -0.77
N SER A 181 2.44 2.48 -1.62
CA SER A 181 2.26 3.12 -2.91
C SER A 181 3.12 2.47 -3.99
N ILE A 182 2.57 2.44 -5.21
CA ILE A 182 3.26 1.96 -6.38
C ILE A 182 2.90 2.84 -7.58
N LYS A 183 3.90 3.24 -8.37
CA LYS A 183 3.71 3.96 -9.63
C LYS A 183 4.10 3.06 -10.80
N LEU A 184 3.20 2.95 -11.78
CA LEU A 184 3.33 2.17 -13.00
C LEU A 184 3.20 3.11 -14.19
N GLY A 185 4.31 3.69 -14.65
CA GLY A 185 4.33 4.73 -15.68
C GLY A 185 3.47 5.92 -15.25
N PRO A 186 2.37 6.24 -15.96
CA PRO A 186 1.49 7.37 -15.66
C PRO A 186 0.42 7.07 -14.60
N VAL A 187 0.38 5.88 -14.01
CA VAL A 187 -0.63 5.53 -12.99
C VAL A 187 0.04 5.30 -11.65
N ALA A 188 -0.39 6.03 -10.62
CA ALA A 188 -0.02 5.75 -9.24
C ALA A 188 -1.20 5.15 -8.48
N VAL A 189 -0.91 4.13 -7.69
CA VAL A 189 -1.84 3.56 -6.70
C VAL A 189 -1.30 3.88 -5.33
N VAL A 190 -2.08 4.60 -4.53
CA VAL A 190 -1.80 4.84 -3.11
C VAL A 190 -2.83 4.05 -2.30
N CYS A 191 -2.36 3.31 -1.31
CA CYS A 191 -3.16 2.36 -0.56
C CYS A 191 -2.86 2.43 0.93
N THR A 192 -3.89 2.30 1.75
CA THR A 192 -3.75 1.89 3.15
C THR A 192 -4.50 0.58 3.31
N LEU A 193 -3.80 -0.49 3.66
CA LEU A 193 -4.42 -1.79 3.91
C LEU A 193 -5.05 -1.81 5.31
N LEU A 194 -6.09 -2.61 5.48
CA LEU A 194 -6.72 -2.87 6.77
C LEU A 194 -7.41 -1.66 7.43
N ASP A 195 -7.89 -0.69 6.66
CA ASP A 195 -8.61 0.49 7.18
C ASP A 195 -10.10 0.52 6.78
N ASN A 196 -10.61 -0.52 6.12
CA ASN A 196 -11.98 -0.63 5.65
C ASN A 196 -12.50 0.55 4.79
N ALA A 197 -11.61 1.13 3.97
CA ALA A 197 -11.89 2.31 3.14
C ALA A 197 -12.22 3.59 3.95
N ILE A 198 -11.89 3.63 5.25
CA ILE A 198 -12.16 4.80 6.10
C ILE A 198 -11.34 5.99 5.66
N ILE A 199 -10.04 5.81 5.40
CA ILE A 199 -9.17 6.91 4.97
C ILE A 199 -9.66 7.47 3.64
N ARG A 200 -10.08 6.62 2.70
CA ARG A 200 -10.68 7.03 1.42
C ARG A 200 -11.94 7.85 1.62
N LYS A 201 -12.81 7.47 2.56
CA LYS A 201 -14.02 8.25 2.90
C LYS A 201 -13.66 9.60 3.53
N ALA A 202 -12.73 9.61 4.48
CA ALA A 202 -12.24 10.84 5.13
C ALA A 202 -11.60 11.81 4.11
N PHE A 203 -10.90 11.25 3.11
CA PHE A 203 -10.24 11.98 2.04
C PHE A 203 -11.11 12.19 0.80
N GLY A 204 -12.42 11.89 0.86
CA GLY A 204 -13.29 11.89 -0.32
C GLY A 204 -13.26 13.20 -1.10
N ARG A 205 -13.25 14.36 -0.41
CA ARG A 205 -13.12 15.68 -1.07
C ARG A 205 -11.76 15.88 -1.72
N LEU A 206 -10.67 15.49 -1.04
CA LEU A 206 -9.33 15.60 -1.60
C LEU A 206 -9.17 14.70 -2.82
N TYR A 207 -9.72 13.49 -2.77
CA TYR A 207 -9.65 12.58 -3.90
C TYR A 207 -10.49 13.07 -5.08
N GLN A 208 -11.66 13.66 -4.82
CA GLN A 208 -12.48 14.27 -5.88
C GLN A 208 -11.75 15.39 -6.63
N VAL A 209 -10.89 16.19 -5.98
CA VAL A 209 -10.16 17.24 -6.70
C VAL A 209 -9.15 16.69 -7.72
N THR A 210 -8.75 15.43 -7.60
CA THR A 210 -7.82 14.78 -8.54
C THR A 210 -8.53 14.09 -9.71
N GLU A 211 -9.86 13.98 -9.68
CA GLU A 211 -10.63 13.32 -10.73
C GLU A 211 -10.47 14.03 -12.08
N GLY A 212 -10.05 13.26 -13.09
CA GLY A 212 -9.78 13.77 -14.44
C GLY A 212 -8.59 14.73 -14.52
N LYS A 213 -7.71 14.76 -13.51
CA LYS A 213 -6.48 15.58 -13.50
C LYS A 213 -5.25 14.70 -13.59
N GLU A 214 -4.22 15.20 -14.27
CA GLU A 214 -2.88 14.63 -14.22
C GLU A 214 -2.08 15.37 -13.15
N LEU A 215 -1.60 14.64 -12.14
CA LEU A 215 -0.85 15.21 -11.05
C LEU A 215 0.61 15.35 -11.45
N HIS A 216 1.18 16.53 -11.24
CA HIS A 216 2.63 16.69 -11.27
C HIS A 216 3.28 15.77 -10.21
N PRO A 217 4.49 15.22 -10.43
CA PRO A 217 5.14 14.34 -9.44
C PRO A 217 5.22 14.90 -8.02
N ILE A 218 5.38 16.23 -7.86
CA ILE A 218 5.35 16.89 -6.54
C ILE A 218 3.95 16.89 -5.88
N GLN A 219 2.89 16.96 -6.68
CA GLN A 219 1.51 16.87 -6.19
C GLN A 219 1.17 15.44 -5.79
N LEU A 220 1.70 14.45 -6.54
CA LEU A 220 1.64 13.04 -6.14
C LEU A 220 2.38 12.83 -4.81
N ALA A 221 3.56 13.42 -4.64
CA ALA A 221 4.33 13.33 -3.38
C ALA A 221 3.53 13.90 -2.19
N GLU A 222 2.88 15.06 -2.36
CA GLU A 222 1.99 15.61 -1.33
C GLU A 222 0.78 14.70 -1.07
N PHE A 223 0.13 14.16 -2.11
CA PHE A 223 -1.00 13.25 -1.93
C PHE A 223 -0.58 12.00 -1.14
N LYS A 224 0.55 11.38 -1.50
CA LYS A 224 1.15 10.27 -0.76
C LYS A 224 1.40 10.64 0.70
N ALA A 225 2.03 11.78 0.97
CA ALA A 225 2.32 12.25 2.33
C ALA A 225 1.05 12.35 3.19
N ARG A 226 -0.05 12.90 2.64
CA ARG A 226 -1.30 13.04 3.40
C ARG A 226 -1.94 11.68 3.70
N VAL A 227 -1.91 10.73 2.76
CA VAL A 227 -2.45 9.38 2.99
C VAL A 227 -1.58 8.58 3.96
N PHE A 228 -0.26 8.63 3.83
CA PHE A 228 0.68 7.96 4.74
C PHE A 228 0.57 8.53 6.15
N TYR A 229 0.43 9.85 6.30
CA TYR A 229 0.20 10.44 7.61
C TYR A 229 -1.18 10.07 8.19
N ALA A 230 -2.23 10.01 7.36
CA ALA A 230 -3.55 9.53 7.79
C ALA A 230 -3.49 8.07 8.29
N ALA A 231 -2.71 7.21 7.63
CA ALA A 231 -2.45 5.84 8.07
C ALA A 231 -1.68 5.81 9.40
N TYR A 232 -0.73 6.72 9.61
CA TYR A 232 0.00 6.87 10.86
C TYR A 232 -0.89 7.23 12.07
N ILE A 233 -1.84 8.14 11.88
CA ILE A 233 -2.78 8.53 12.94
C ILE A 233 -4.01 7.62 13.05
N PHE A 234 -4.17 6.64 12.15
CA PHE A 234 -5.27 5.66 12.20
C PHE A 234 -5.04 4.67 13.35
N ASN A 235 -5.95 4.65 14.32
CA ASN A 235 -5.68 4.07 15.63
C ASN A 235 -6.49 2.79 15.93
N VAL A 236 -7.37 2.38 15.02
CA VAL A 236 -8.24 1.20 15.19
C VAL A 236 -7.78 0.04 14.30
N VAL A 237 -8.03 -1.19 14.72
CA VAL A 237 -7.81 -2.39 13.92
C VAL A 237 -9.18 -3.04 13.68
N PRO A 238 -9.66 -3.09 12.43
CA PRO A 238 -10.93 -3.75 12.14
C PRO A 238 -10.93 -5.23 12.50
N GLU A 239 -12.05 -5.69 13.04
CA GLU A 239 -12.34 -7.10 13.23
C GLU A 239 -13.23 -7.60 12.10
N TYR A 240 -13.02 -8.86 11.70
CA TYR A 240 -13.74 -9.48 10.58
C TYR A 240 -14.42 -10.77 11.01
N PHE A 241 -15.70 -10.89 10.66
CA PHE A 241 -16.54 -12.04 11.02
C PHE A 241 -17.07 -12.68 9.76
N ILE A 242 -16.96 -14.00 9.67
CA ILE A 242 -17.55 -14.77 8.57
C ILE A 242 -19.00 -15.06 8.94
N ARG A 243 -19.95 -14.70 8.07
CA ARG A 243 -21.36 -15.06 8.26
C ARG A 243 -21.55 -16.58 8.31
N PRO A 244 -22.59 -17.09 8.98
CA PRO A 244 -22.90 -18.52 8.96
C PRO A 244 -23.05 -19.03 7.53
N ILE A 245 -22.24 -20.03 7.17
CA ILE A 245 -22.20 -20.61 5.82
C ILE A 245 -23.41 -21.53 5.62
N LYS A 246 -24.11 -21.36 4.50
CA LYS A 246 -25.22 -22.22 4.07
C LYS A 246 -24.75 -23.18 2.97
N PRO A 247 -25.42 -24.35 2.81
CA PRO A 247 -25.04 -25.34 1.79
C PRO A 247 -25.01 -24.81 0.35
N GLU A 248 -25.80 -23.79 0.04
CA GLU A 248 -25.91 -23.16 -1.27
C GLU A 248 -24.87 -22.07 -1.56
N ASP A 249 -24.10 -21.64 -0.56
CA ASP A 249 -23.15 -20.54 -0.71
C ASP A 249 -21.92 -20.98 -1.53
N ASP A 250 -21.54 -20.20 -2.55
CA ASP A 250 -20.34 -20.40 -3.35
C ASP A 250 -19.18 -19.46 -2.95
N HIS A 251 -19.42 -18.58 -1.97
CA HIS A 251 -18.46 -17.65 -1.40
C HIS A 251 -18.73 -17.40 0.09
N LEU A 252 -17.74 -16.85 0.78
CA LEU A 252 -17.91 -16.38 2.15
C LEU A 252 -18.35 -14.92 2.15
N VAL A 253 -19.32 -14.56 2.98
CA VAL A 253 -19.66 -13.16 3.23
C VAL A 253 -19.04 -12.73 4.55
N LEU A 254 -18.26 -11.65 4.52
CA LEU A 254 -17.63 -11.10 5.71
C LEU A 254 -18.33 -9.81 6.12
N ASP A 255 -18.56 -9.71 7.42
CA ASP A 255 -18.91 -8.47 8.12
C ASP A 255 -17.66 -7.90 8.81
N THR A 256 -17.72 -6.63 9.17
CA THR A 256 -16.65 -5.97 9.93
C THR A 256 -17.19 -5.13 11.07
N LEU A 257 -16.42 -5.08 12.16
CA LEU A 257 -16.65 -4.20 13.29
C LEU A 257 -15.39 -3.37 13.53
N ILE A 258 -15.60 -2.10 13.89
CA ILE A 258 -14.56 -1.22 14.38
C ILE A 258 -15.02 -0.74 15.74
N ASP A 259 -14.18 -0.93 16.76
CA ASP A 259 -14.45 -0.40 18.10
C ASP A 259 -14.09 1.09 18.13
N ASP A 260 -15.09 1.92 17.84
CA ASP A 260 -15.04 3.38 17.93
C ASP A 260 -15.64 3.92 19.25
N VAL A 261 -16.04 3.02 20.16
CA VAL A 261 -16.58 3.38 21.48
C VAL A 261 -15.44 3.56 22.48
N THR A 262 -14.45 2.65 22.44
CA THR A 262 -13.31 2.70 23.36
C THR A 262 -12.10 3.43 22.79
N ASN A 263 -12.02 3.54 21.45
CA ASN A 263 -10.89 4.15 20.75
C ASN A 263 -11.37 5.24 19.79
N GLU A 264 -10.60 6.33 19.71
CA GLU A 264 -10.74 7.27 18.60
C GLU A 264 -10.25 6.60 17.30
N ILE A 265 -11.01 6.75 16.21
CA ILE A 265 -10.65 6.19 14.89
C ILE A 265 -9.34 6.78 14.40
N PHE A 266 -9.19 8.10 14.56
CA PHE A 266 -7.98 8.84 14.24
C PHE A 266 -7.50 9.59 15.48
N ASN A 267 -6.20 9.51 15.76
CA ASN A 267 -5.55 10.48 16.63
C ASN A 267 -5.61 11.88 16.00
N PRO A 268 -5.45 12.96 16.78
CA PRO A 268 -5.42 14.32 16.26
C PRO A 268 -4.39 14.52 15.15
N TRP A 269 -4.74 15.32 14.13
CA TRP A 269 -3.83 15.71 13.06
C TRP A 269 -2.88 16.80 13.55
N GLU A 270 -1.61 16.45 13.73
CA GLU A 270 -0.57 17.37 14.19
C GLU A 270 0.22 17.95 13.01
N MET A 271 0.17 19.26 12.82
CA MET A 271 0.77 19.93 11.65
C MET A 271 2.28 19.70 11.54
N THR A 272 3.01 19.68 12.66
CA THR A 272 4.45 19.42 12.68
C THR A 272 4.77 17.98 12.26
N ALA A 273 4.03 17.00 12.76
CA ALA A 273 4.23 15.60 12.41
C ALA A 273 3.89 15.35 10.92
N TYR A 274 2.82 15.96 10.42
CA TYR A 274 2.51 15.94 9.00
C TYR A 274 3.61 16.62 8.15
N ALA A 275 4.16 17.75 8.61
CA ALA A 275 5.22 18.45 7.89
C ALA A 275 6.49 17.60 7.75
N HIS A 276 6.85 16.81 8.77
CA HIS A 276 7.95 15.85 8.66
C HIS A 276 7.67 14.78 7.60
N MET A 277 6.47 14.19 7.58
CA MET A 277 6.06 13.23 6.54
C MET A 277 6.10 13.86 5.14
N LEU A 278 5.66 15.11 5.03
CA LEU A 278 5.68 15.86 3.78
C LEU A 278 7.12 16.18 3.33
N GLU A 279 8.02 16.58 4.24
CA GLU A 279 9.43 16.80 3.91
C GLU A 279 10.06 15.54 3.32
N GLU A 280 9.84 14.38 3.95
CA GLU A 280 10.38 13.11 3.48
C GLU A 280 10.00 12.82 2.02
N MET A 281 8.74 13.07 1.65
CA MET A 281 8.23 12.89 0.30
C MET A 281 8.71 13.99 -0.67
N LEU A 282 9.03 15.18 -0.16
CA LEU A 282 9.46 16.33 -0.97
C LEU A 282 10.99 16.47 -1.10
N LYS A 283 11.77 15.56 -0.51
CA LYS A 283 13.23 15.50 -0.64
C LYS A 283 13.75 15.66 -2.08
N PRO A 284 13.14 15.04 -3.12
CA PRO A 284 13.61 15.22 -4.51
C PRO A 284 13.61 16.67 -5.00
N TRP A 285 12.73 17.52 -4.46
CA TRP A 285 12.64 18.95 -4.79
C TRP A 285 13.46 19.85 -3.84
N GLY A 286 14.14 19.26 -2.85
CA GLY A 286 14.95 19.98 -1.87
C GLY A 286 14.15 20.85 -0.90
N ILE A 287 12.84 20.57 -0.75
CA ILE A 287 11.96 21.29 0.15
C ILE A 287 12.12 20.74 1.57
N ARG A 288 12.26 21.63 2.54
CA ARG A 288 12.52 21.32 3.96
C ARG A 288 11.40 21.81 4.86
N GLU A 289 11.33 21.30 6.09
CA GLU A 289 10.31 21.67 7.09
C GLU A 289 10.13 23.18 7.24
N HIS A 290 11.21 23.97 7.29
CA HIS A 290 11.12 25.43 7.44
C HIS A 290 10.39 26.13 6.28
N GLN A 291 10.41 25.55 5.07
CA GLN A 291 9.65 26.03 3.91
C GLN A 291 8.21 25.53 3.97
N ILE A 292 8.00 24.30 4.44
CA ILE A 292 6.68 23.70 4.61
C ILE A 292 5.85 24.48 5.64
N LEU A 293 6.45 24.79 6.79
CA LEU A 293 5.81 25.43 7.94
C LEU A 293 6.04 26.95 8.02
N GLN A 294 6.28 27.62 6.89
CA GLN A 294 6.33 29.09 6.86
C GLN A 294 5.09 29.74 7.50
N THR A 295 3.93 29.12 7.28
CA THR A 295 2.70 29.38 8.05
C THR A 295 2.43 28.14 8.92
N PRO A 296 2.70 28.17 10.25
CA PRO A 296 2.71 26.96 11.08
C PRO A 296 1.42 26.14 11.07
N GLN A 297 0.26 26.80 10.87
CA GLN A 297 -1.05 26.15 10.83
C GLN A 297 -1.50 25.76 9.41
N GLN A 298 -0.71 26.11 8.40
CA GLN A 298 -1.02 25.87 6.98
C GLN A 298 0.26 25.42 6.27
N PRO A 299 0.63 24.13 6.41
CA PRO A 299 1.70 23.55 5.63
C PRO A 299 1.51 23.84 4.13
N ILE A 300 2.59 24.11 3.41
CA ILE A 300 2.52 24.39 1.96
C ILE A 300 1.76 23.29 1.20
N SER A 301 0.94 23.71 0.24
CA SER A 301 0.26 22.80 -0.69
C SER A 301 0.61 23.12 -2.14
N PHE A 302 0.97 22.06 -2.86
CA PHE A 302 1.14 21.99 -4.30
C PHE A 302 -0.11 21.41 -4.98
N LEU A 303 -0.91 20.62 -4.26
CA LEU A 303 -2.13 20.00 -4.73
C LEU A 303 -3.33 20.96 -4.70
N LEU A 304 -3.43 21.78 -3.64
CA LEU A 304 -4.56 22.67 -3.40
C LEU A 304 -4.16 24.15 -3.43
N ASP A 305 -5.07 24.98 -3.91
CA ASP A 305 -5.00 26.43 -3.74
C ASP A 305 -5.65 26.89 -2.42
N GLU A 306 -5.66 28.20 -2.17
CA GLU A 306 -6.25 28.82 -0.98
C GLU A 306 -7.77 28.59 -0.87
N GLN A 307 -8.44 28.22 -1.97
CA GLN A 307 -9.86 27.90 -2.04
C GLN A 307 -10.14 26.39 -1.99
N ASN A 308 -9.12 25.58 -1.67
CA ASN A 308 -9.17 24.11 -1.67
C ASN A 308 -9.58 23.51 -3.03
N GLN A 309 -9.27 24.18 -4.13
CA GLN A 309 -9.40 23.65 -5.48
C GLN A 309 -8.08 23.05 -5.96
N PHE A 310 -8.14 22.16 -6.95
CA PHE A 310 -6.94 21.63 -7.59
C PHE A 310 -6.10 22.76 -8.17
N LYS A 311 -4.84 22.82 -7.77
CA LYS A 311 -3.85 23.79 -8.24
C LYS A 311 -3.13 23.24 -9.48
N PRO A 312 -3.40 23.71 -10.71
CA PRO A 312 -2.70 23.18 -11.88
C PRO A 312 -1.21 23.46 -11.81
N MET A 313 -0.39 22.50 -12.24
CA MET A 313 1.06 22.62 -12.21
C MET A 313 1.68 22.08 -13.50
N GLU A 314 2.18 22.99 -14.33
CA GLU A 314 2.91 22.62 -15.56
C GLU A 314 4.40 22.40 -15.31
N ARG A 315 5.01 23.14 -14.38
CA ARG A 315 6.42 22.98 -13.98
C ARG A 315 6.61 23.35 -12.53
N PHE A 316 7.54 22.70 -11.86
CA PHE A 316 7.97 23.13 -10.54
C PHE A 316 8.92 24.34 -10.63
N THR A 317 8.57 25.41 -9.92
CA THR A 317 9.48 26.54 -9.69
C THR A 317 10.01 26.45 -8.27
N LYS A 318 11.34 26.42 -8.10
CA LYS A 318 11.97 26.35 -6.78
C LYS A 318 11.48 27.49 -5.89
N LEU A 319 11.15 27.15 -4.66
CA LEU A 319 10.83 28.12 -3.62
C LEU A 319 12.09 28.92 -3.29
N VAL A 320 11.97 30.26 -3.31
CA VAL A 320 13.03 31.20 -2.90
C VAL A 320 13.00 31.35 -1.39
#